data_AF-A0A3B9SVY6-F1
#
_entry.id   AF-A0A3B9SVY6-F1
#
_cell.length_a   1.000
_cell.length_b   1.000
_cell.length_c   1.000
_cell.angle_alpha   90.00
_cell.angle_beta   90.00
_cell.angle_gamma   90.00
#
_symmetry.space_group_name_H-M   'P 1'
#
loop_
_entity.id
_entity.type
_entity.pdbx_description
1 polymer ?
#
loop_
_entity_poly.entity_id
_entity_poly.type
_entity_poly.pdbx_seq_one_letter_code
_entity_poly.pdbx_strand_id
1 'polypeptide(L)'
;MFKKKFLLFSLVLILSLLLASFAQAVKGEAVDWDWEQFQKDYYNSGQTASPAPINNITQGWRQQVQVDNPQTPMAGICVAPIVAEGKVFVLDAIRDADGGMWAFDAKTGVKIWRTFLSNTGYKFQLATPAYGEGKVFAATNDGHVYALKADDGNIIWDTPTGDTQLNTPVKYADGKVYVGSWLGK
;
A
#
# COMPACT_ATOMS: atom_id res chain seq x y z
N MET A 1 -13.64 -54.86 10.48
CA MET A 1 -13.85 -53.84 9.43
C MET A 1 -14.05 -52.41 9.97
N PHE A 2 -14.60 -52.23 11.19
CA PHE A 2 -14.87 -50.91 11.79
C PHE A 2 -13.64 -50.06 12.17
N LYS A 3 -12.57 -50.67 12.71
CA LYS A 3 -11.37 -49.92 13.18
C LYS A 3 -10.61 -49.17 12.09
N LYS A 4 -10.57 -49.69 10.85
CA LYS A 4 -9.88 -49.03 9.71
C LYS A 4 -10.61 -47.79 9.20
N LYS A 5 -11.95 -47.79 9.22
CA LYS A 5 -12.77 -46.64 8.81
C LYS A 5 -12.68 -45.50 9.82
N PHE A 6 -12.60 -45.83 11.11
CA PHE A 6 -12.42 -44.83 12.18
C PHE A 6 -11.04 -44.15 12.12
N LEU A 7 -9.97 -44.92 11.89
CA LEU A 7 -8.62 -44.36 11.74
C LEU A 7 -8.51 -43.42 10.53
N LEU A 8 -9.12 -43.79 9.40
CA LEU A 8 -9.09 -42.97 8.18
C LEU A 8 -9.86 -41.66 8.38
N PHE A 9 -10.98 -41.69 9.10
CA PHE A 9 -11.77 -40.49 9.41
C PHE A 9 -11.02 -39.53 10.34
N SER A 10 -10.37 -40.06 11.40
CA SER A 10 -9.52 -39.23 12.27
C SER A 10 -8.31 -38.65 11.53
N LEU A 11 -7.70 -39.37 10.60
CA LEU A 11 -6.56 -38.87 9.82
C LEU A 11 -6.97 -37.72 8.89
N VAL A 12 -8.10 -37.84 8.21
CA VAL A 12 -8.65 -36.78 7.34
C VAL A 12 -9.04 -35.55 8.16
N LEU A 13 -9.62 -35.74 9.35
CA LEU A 13 -9.97 -34.63 10.24
C LEU A 13 -8.71 -33.89 10.73
N ILE A 14 -7.68 -34.62 11.16
CA ILE A 14 -6.39 -34.04 11.58
C ILE A 14 -5.71 -33.31 10.41
N LEU A 15 -5.71 -33.89 9.21
CA LEU A 15 -5.15 -33.25 8.02
C LEU A 15 -5.92 -31.98 7.63
N SER A 16 -7.25 -31.99 7.75
CA SER A 16 -8.10 -30.82 7.48
C SER A 16 -7.90 -29.69 8.50
N LEU A 17 -7.69 -30.04 9.77
CA LEU A 17 -7.38 -29.08 10.84
C LEU A 17 -5.97 -28.50 10.69
N LEU A 18 -5.00 -29.33 10.28
CA LEU A 18 -3.64 -28.89 9.97
C LEU A 18 -3.61 -27.94 8.76
N LEU A 19 -4.36 -28.26 7.70
CA LEU A 19 -4.51 -27.39 6.52
C LEU A 19 -5.21 -26.07 6.87
N ALA A 20 -6.24 -26.10 7.73
CA ALA A 20 -6.90 -24.90 8.22
C ALA A 20 -5.95 -24.03 9.07
N SER A 21 -5.11 -24.64 9.92
CA SER A 21 -4.11 -23.89 10.71
C SER A 21 -3.00 -23.28 9.85
N PHE A 22 -2.64 -23.91 8.73
CA PHE A 22 -1.68 -23.34 7.78
C PHE A 22 -2.26 -22.17 6.98
N ALA A 23 -3.55 -22.21 6.64
CA ALA A 23 -4.23 -21.09 5.99
C ALA A 23 -4.34 -19.86 6.91
N GLN A 24 -4.41 -20.07 8.23
CA GLN A 24 -4.42 -18.98 9.22
C GLN A 24 -3.04 -18.35 9.43
N ALA A 25 -1.95 -19.08 9.15
CA ALA A 25 -0.57 -18.70 9.47
C ALA A 25 0.14 -17.85 8.40
N VAL A 26 -0.56 -17.40 7.35
CA VAL A 26 -0.02 -16.47 6.34
C VAL A 26 -0.76 -15.12 6.40
N LYS A 27 -1.08 -14.67 7.61
CA LYS A 27 -1.20 -13.23 7.87
C LYS A 27 0.10 -12.84 8.51
N GLY A 28 0.98 -12.16 7.76
CA GLY A 28 2.18 -11.56 8.33
C GLY A 28 1.74 -10.72 9.53
N GLU A 29 2.26 -11.02 10.71
CA GLU A 29 2.05 -10.14 11.86
C GLU A 29 2.62 -8.78 11.47
N ALA A 30 1.80 -7.72 11.56
CA ALA A 30 2.25 -6.37 11.33
C ALA A 30 3.49 -6.13 12.21
N VAL A 31 4.61 -5.86 11.57
CA VAL A 31 5.87 -5.67 12.29
C VAL A 31 5.78 -4.31 12.98
N ASP A 32 6.35 -4.13 14.17
CA ASP A 32 6.15 -2.92 15.02
C ASP A 32 6.46 -1.57 14.32
N TRP A 33 7.19 -1.59 13.22
CA TRP A 33 7.51 -0.42 12.39
C TRP A 33 6.62 -0.24 11.15
N ASP A 34 5.62 -1.10 10.93
CA ASP A 34 4.65 -0.92 9.86
C ASP A 34 3.80 0.34 10.12
N TRP A 35 3.65 1.11 9.05
CA TRP A 35 2.92 2.35 8.94
C TRP A 35 2.01 2.26 7.71
N GLU A 36 1.01 1.39 7.82
CA GLU A 36 0.17 0.91 6.72
C GLU A 36 -0.74 2.00 6.14
N GLN A 37 -1.11 3.01 6.92
CA GLN A 37 -2.05 4.06 6.49
C GLN A 37 -1.61 5.43 7.01
N PHE A 38 -2.29 6.49 6.55
CA PHE A 38 -2.12 7.81 7.15
C PHE A 38 -2.37 7.75 8.66
N GLN A 39 -1.46 8.35 9.43
CA GLN A 39 -1.42 8.21 10.89
C GLN A 39 -1.31 6.75 11.38
N LYS A 40 -0.52 5.95 10.66
CA LYS A 40 -0.05 4.59 10.97
C LYS A 40 -1.04 3.48 10.68
N ASP A 41 -2.20 3.48 11.32
CA ASP A 41 -3.08 2.32 11.36
C ASP A 41 -4.56 2.69 11.17
N TYR A 42 -5.43 1.68 11.24
CA TYR A 42 -6.87 1.86 11.14
C TYR A 42 -7.42 2.88 12.16
N TYR A 43 -6.82 3.01 13.33
CA TYR A 43 -7.24 3.94 14.39
C TYR A 43 -6.64 5.35 14.26
N ASN A 44 -5.80 5.59 13.26
CA ASN A 44 -5.04 6.83 13.13
C ASN A 44 -4.21 7.12 14.40
N SER A 45 -3.63 6.09 15.02
CA SER A 45 -2.96 6.23 16.30
C SER A 45 -1.76 7.19 16.27
N GLY A 46 -1.07 7.26 15.13
CA GLY A 46 0.12 8.09 14.95
C GLY A 46 1.28 7.76 15.89
N GLN A 47 1.31 6.55 16.48
CA GLN A 47 2.27 6.15 17.51
C GLN A 47 2.93 4.82 17.19
N THR A 48 4.25 4.75 17.40
CA THR A 48 5.04 3.52 17.32
C THR A 48 5.76 3.28 18.66
N ALA A 49 5.98 2.02 19.02
CA ALA A 49 6.84 1.66 20.14
C ALA A 49 8.33 1.73 19.76
N SER A 50 8.64 1.81 18.47
CA SER A 50 10.00 1.94 17.98
C SER A 50 10.65 3.24 18.49
N PRO A 51 11.89 3.16 19.04
CA PRO A 51 12.54 4.31 19.62
C PRO A 51 12.90 5.36 18.56
N ALA A 52 12.76 6.64 18.90
CA ALA A 52 13.19 7.73 18.03
C ALA A 52 14.74 7.76 17.89
N PRO A 53 15.28 7.98 16.69
CA PRO A 53 16.71 8.18 16.51
C PRO A 53 17.12 9.57 17.02
N ILE A 54 17.48 9.67 18.30
CA ILE A 54 17.80 10.94 18.97
C ILE A 54 19.29 11.34 18.88
N ASN A 55 20.18 10.45 18.44
CA ASN A 55 21.61 10.70 18.31
C ASN A 55 22.17 10.02 17.03
N ASN A 56 23.26 10.54 16.48
CA ASN A 56 24.03 9.91 15.39
C ASN A 56 23.19 9.55 14.14
N ILE A 57 22.27 10.44 13.75
CA ILE A 57 21.38 10.23 12.60
C ILE A 57 22.21 10.16 11.31
N THR A 58 22.07 9.07 10.55
CA THR A 58 22.70 8.88 9.23
C THR A 58 21.63 8.64 8.16
N GLN A 59 21.93 9.04 6.92
CA GLN A 59 21.06 8.71 5.79
C GLN A 59 21.15 7.22 5.49
N GLY A 60 20.06 6.47 5.66
CA GLY A 60 20.01 5.04 5.34
C GLY A 60 20.13 4.78 3.84
N TRP A 61 19.25 5.40 3.05
CA TRP A 61 19.29 5.37 1.58
C TRP A 61 18.58 6.60 1.01
N ARG A 62 18.77 6.84 -0.29
CA ARG A 62 18.08 7.88 -1.06
C ARG A 62 17.75 7.32 -2.44
N GLN A 63 16.52 7.56 -2.89
CA GLN A 63 16.08 7.26 -4.25
C GLN A 63 15.41 8.46 -4.88
N GLN A 64 15.49 8.51 -6.21
CA GLN A 64 14.79 9.49 -7.02
C GLN A 64 13.57 8.82 -7.66
N VAL A 65 12.39 9.40 -7.47
CA VAL A 65 11.11 8.94 -8.02
C VAL A 65 10.70 9.70 -9.29
N GLN A 66 11.62 10.41 -9.95
CA GLN A 66 11.33 11.23 -11.13
C GLN A 66 12.37 11.04 -12.23
N VAL A 67 11.93 11.26 -13.47
CA VAL A 67 12.82 11.40 -14.63
C VAL A 67 13.53 12.75 -14.52
N ASP A 68 14.85 12.78 -14.66
CA ASP A 68 15.68 13.99 -14.73
C ASP A 68 15.34 14.81 -15.98
N ASN A 69 14.14 15.38 -16.05
CA ASN A 69 13.79 16.34 -17.09
C ASN A 69 13.66 17.73 -16.45
N PRO A 70 14.66 18.60 -16.62
CA PRO A 70 14.62 19.97 -16.10
C PRO A 70 13.49 20.83 -16.72
N GLN A 71 12.81 20.32 -17.76
CA GLN A 71 11.62 20.95 -18.35
C GLN A 71 10.30 20.45 -17.78
N THR A 72 10.30 19.49 -16.86
CA THR A 72 9.10 19.07 -16.14
C THR A 72 8.80 20.12 -15.07
N PRO A 73 7.83 21.03 -15.29
CA PRO A 73 7.79 22.27 -14.53
C PRO A 73 7.37 22.06 -13.08
N MET A 74 6.68 20.94 -12.78
CA MET A 74 6.18 20.60 -11.46
C MET A 74 6.04 19.08 -11.35
N ALA A 75 6.95 18.43 -10.62
CA ALA A 75 6.79 17.04 -10.24
C ALA A 75 7.16 16.91 -8.76
N GLY A 76 6.46 16.06 -8.02
CA GLY A 76 6.75 15.92 -6.59
C GLY A 76 6.06 14.75 -5.93
N ILE A 77 6.49 14.49 -4.70
CA ILE A 77 5.76 13.68 -3.72
C ILE A 77 5.13 14.67 -2.75
N CYS A 78 3.80 14.71 -2.71
CA CYS A 78 3.04 15.59 -1.81
C CYS A 78 2.26 14.81 -0.75
N VAL A 79 2.54 13.51 -0.64
CA VAL A 79 1.87 12.56 0.24
C VAL A 79 2.84 11.98 1.25
N ALA A 80 2.31 11.40 2.33
CA ALA A 80 3.14 10.59 3.21
C ALA A 80 3.49 9.25 2.54
N PRO A 81 4.72 8.72 2.71
CA PRO A 81 5.02 7.35 2.37
C PRO A 81 4.27 6.40 3.30
N ILE A 82 3.97 5.21 2.80
CA ILE A 82 3.42 4.09 3.58
C ILE A 82 4.50 3.02 3.70
N VAL A 83 4.62 2.42 4.87
CA VAL A 83 5.62 1.39 5.15
C VAL A 83 4.90 0.12 5.57
N ALA A 84 5.04 -0.97 4.82
CA ALA A 84 4.40 -2.24 5.18
C ALA A 84 5.14 -3.41 4.55
N GLU A 85 5.21 -4.54 5.26
CA GLU A 85 5.75 -5.81 4.76
C GLU A 85 7.13 -5.71 4.09
N GLY A 86 8.05 -4.95 4.69
CA GLY A 86 9.40 -4.79 4.13
C GLY A 86 9.51 -3.75 3.03
N LYS A 87 8.44 -3.02 2.71
CA LYS A 87 8.39 -2.11 1.56
C LYS A 87 8.00 -0.70 1.98
N VAL A 88 8.50 0.29 1.23
CA VAL A 88 8.08 1.69 1.29
C VAL A 88 7.34 2.02 0.00
N PHE A 89 6.08 2.42 0.14
CA PHE A 89 5.21 2.82 -0.96
C PHE A 89 5.08 4.33 -1.03
N VAL A 90 5.19 4.88 -2.24
CA VAL A 90 5.14 6.32 -2.48
C VAL A 90 4.36 6.61 -3.75
N LEU A 91 3.44 7.57 -3.67
CA LEU A 91 2.72 8.09 -4.83
C LEU A 91 3.38 9.39 -5.28
N ASP A 92 3.90 9.40 -6.51
CA ASP A 92 4.41 10.61 -7.14
C ASP A 92 3.40 11.23 -8.11
N ALA A 93 3.58 12.51 -8.38
CA ALA A 93 2.83 13.23 -9.40
C ALA A 93 3.79 13.93 -10.35
N ILE A 94 3.49 13.85 -11.63
CA ILE A 94 4.25 14.52 -12.69
C ILE A 94 3.30 15.41 -13.47
N ARG A 95 3.61 16.70 -13.58
CA ARG A 95 2.87 17.59 -14.46
C ARG A 95 3.05 17.15 -15.91
N ASP A 96 1.92 16.98 -16.60
CA ASP A 96 1.84 16.65 -18.03
C ASP A 96 2.38 15.24 -18.37
N ALA A 97 2.43 14.31 -17.39
CA ALA A 97 2.69 12.88 -17.60
C ALA A 97 2.03 12.03 -16.50
N ASP A 98 2.05 10.72 -16.64
CA ASP A 98 1.48 9.81 -15.66
C ASP A 98 2.33 9.80 -14.38
N GLY A 99 1.70 10.12 -13.25
CA GLY A 99 2.24 9.83 -11.93
C GLY A 99 2.24 8.33 -11.67
N GLY A 100 2.95 7.87 -10.64
CA GLY A 100 3.06 6.46 -10.36
C GLY A 100 3.08 6.12 -8.89
N MET A 101 2.56 4.93 -8.59
CA MET A 101 2.86 4.26 -7.34
C MET A 101 4.21 3.57 -7.47
N TRP A 102 5.06 3.76 -6.47
CA TRP A 102 6.37 3.16 -6.36
C TRP A 102 6.41 2.24 -5.16
N ALA A 103 7.21 1.18 -5.25
CA ALA A 103 7.62 0.40 -4.10
C ALA A 103 9.15 0.26 -4.05
N PHE A 104 9.69 0.44 -2.85
CA PHE A 104 11.11 0.25 -2.54
C PHE A 104 11.24 -0.76 -1.42
N ASP A 105 12.33 -1.54 -1.44
CA ASP A 105 12.73 -2.32 -0.27
C ASP A 105 13.07 -1.35 0.87
N ALA A 106 12.43 -1.51 2.03
CA ALA A 106 12.52 -0.56 3.13
C ALA A 106 13.93 -0.47 3.73
N LYS A 107 14.71 -1.54 3.63
CA LYS A 107 16.05 -1.62 4.21
C LYS A 107 17.12 -1.02 3.28
N THR A 108 17.03 -1.33 2.00
CA THR A 108 18.08 -1.02 1.00
C THR A 108 17.72 0.17 0.12
N GLY A 109 16.44 0.54 0.06
CA GLY A 109 15.93 1.53 -0.88
C GLY A 109 15.94 1.03 -2.32
N VAL A 110 16.18 -0.25 -2.61
CA VAL A 110 16.15 -0.75 -3.99
C VAL A 110 14.71 -0.70 -4.52
N LYS A 111 14.52 -0.11 -5.69
CA LYS A 111 13.21 -0.09 -6.37
C LYS A 111 12.77 -1.52 -6.68
N ILE A 112 11.61 -1.90 -6.18
CA ILE A 112 10.96 -3.18 -6.47
C ILE A 112 10.13 -3.03 -7.74
N TRP A 113 9.22 -2.06 -7.76
CA TRP A 113 8.35 -1.81 -8.91
C TRP A 113 7.91 -0.35 -8.99
N ARG A 114 7.37 0.02 -10.16
CA ARG A 114 6.63 1.26 -10.40
C ARG A 114 5.45 0.94 -11.31
N THR A 115 4.29 1.45 -10.95
CA THR A 115 3.07 1.37 -11.76
C THR A 115 2.55 2.77 -12.01
N PHE A 116 2.40 3.13 -13.28
CA PHE A 116 1.77 4.39 -13.67
C PHE A 116 0.27 4.35 -13.37
N LEU A 117 -0.24 5.43 -12.79
CA LEU A 117 -1.63 5.61 -12.42
C LEU A 117 -2.13 6.90 -13.06
N SER A 118 -3.36 6.90 -13.56
CA SER A 118 -3.98 8.02 -14.28
C SER A 118 -3.24 8.41 -15.59
N ASN A 119 -3.99 8.89 -16.59
CA ASN A 119 -3.44 9.37 -17.88
C ASN A 119 -4.11 10.67 -18.36
N THR A 120 -4.48 11.53 -17.41
CA THR A 120 -5.31 12.71 -17.69
C THR A 120 -4.55 14.02 -17.48
N GLY A 121 -3.26 13.95 -17.07
CA GLY A 121 -2.39 15.12 -16.88
C GLY A 121 -2.75 15.99 -15.67
N TYR A 122 -3.59 15.50 -14.75
CA TYR A 122 -3.91 16.22 -13.51
C TYR A 122 -2.72 16.22 -12.54
N LYS A 123 -2.52 17.37 -11.91
CA LYS A 123 -1.18 17.88 -11.61
C LYS A 123 -0.60 17.45 -10.26
N PHE A 124 -1.41 16.96 -9.33
CA PHE A 124 -0.95 16.54 -8.00
C PHE A 124 -1.76 15.39 -7.47
N GLN A 125 -1.09 14.31 -7.11
CA GLN A 125 -1.65 13.25 -6.29
C GLN A 125 -1.44 13.66 -4.84
N LEU A 126 -2.54 13.97 -4.14
CA LEU A 126 -2.52 14.43 -2.75
C LEU A 126 -3.09 13.40 -1.76
N ALA A 127 -3.71 12.33 -2.28
CA ALA A 127 -4.17 11.24 -1.45
C ALA A 127 -3.01 10.36 -0.99
N THR A 128 -2.69 10.42 0.31
CA THR A 128 -1.79 9.45 0.94
C THR A 128 -2.36 8.04 0.72
N PRO A 129 -1.59 7.09 0.18
CA PRO A 129 -2.09 5.74 -0.07
C PRO A 129 -2.35 4.99 1.24
N ALA A 130 -2.97 3.83 1.12
CA ALA A 130 -3.18 2.89 2.23
C ALA A 130 -2.71 1.50 1.83
N TYR A 131 -2.23 0.74 2.79
CA TYR A 131 -1.91 -0.68 2.65
C TYR A 131 -2.95 -1.51 3.44
N GLY A 132 -3.30 -2.69 2.90
CA GLY A 132 -4.11 -3.67 3.59
C GLY A 132 -4.26 -4.96 2.80
N GLU A 133 -4.13 -6.11 3.48
CA GLU A 133 -4.31 -7.45 2.90
C GLU A 133 -3.49 -7.69 1.61
N GLY A 134 -2.20 -7.35 1.62
CA GLY A 134 -1.31 -7.53 0.47
C GLY A 134 -1.55 -6.57 -0.68
N LYS A 135 -2.31 -5.49 -0.46
CA LYS A 135 -2.70 -4.51 -1.49
C LYS A 135 -2.31 -3.11 -1.06
N VAL A 136 -1.95 -2.29 -2.05
CA VAL A 136 -1.80 -0.85 -1.90
C VAL A 136 -2.96 -0.18 -2.62
N PHE A 137 -3.67 0.67 -1.91
CA PHE A 137 -4.78 1.46 -2.41
C PHE A 137 -4.32 2.89 -2.66
N ALA A 138 -4.57 3.38 -3.86
CA ALA A 138 -4.21 4.72 -4.28
C ALA A 138 -5.44 5.41 -4.85
N ALA A 139 -5.59 6.70 -4.57
CA ALA A 139 -6.59 7.54 -5.20
C ALA A 139 -5.88 8.62 -6.00
N THR A 140 -6.39 8.89 -7.19
CA THR A 140 -5.82 9.89 -8.09
C THR A 140 -6.72 11.10 -8.25
N ASN A 141 -6.10 12.24 -8.53
CA ASN A 141 -6.79 13.52 -8.66
C ASN A 141 -7.75 13.58 -9.87
N ASP A 142 -7.68 12.64 -10.80
CA ASP A 142 -8.65 12.50 -11.89
C ASP A 142 -9.81 11.56 -11.56
N GLY A 143 -9.96 11.18 -10.29
CA GLY A 143 -11.16 10.50 -9.82
C GLY A 143 -11.10 8.98 -9.84
N HIS A 144 -9.93 8.40 -10.04
CA HIS A 144 -9.76 6.95 -10.02
C HIS A 144 -9.27 6.47 -8.65
N VAL A 145 -9.80 5.33 -8.22
CA VAL A 145 -9.27 4.58 -7.09
C VAL A 145 -8.71 3.28 -7.63
N TYR A 146 -7.51 2.93 -7.20
CA TYR A 146 -6.78 1.75 -7.62
C TYR A 146 -6.53 0.83 -6.43
N ALA A 147 -6.55 -0.47 -6.68
CA ALA A 147 -5.82 -1.44 -5.86
C ALA A 147 -4.73 -2.10 -6.68
N LEU A 148 -3.53 -2.10 -6.13
CA LEU A 148 -2.36 -2.75 -6.69
C LEU A 148 -1.94 -3.87 -5.75
N LYS A 149 -1.43 -4.97 -6.30
CA LYS A 149 -0.70 -5.95 -5.49
C LYS A 149 0.57 -5.31 -4.93
N ALA A 150 0.80 -5.48 -3.62
CA ALA A 150 1.95 -4.89 -2.94
C ALA A 150 3.30 -5.46 -3.43
N ASP A 151 3.31 -6.69 -3.94
CA ASP A 151 4.55 -7.38 -4.30
C ASP A 151 5.09 -7.02 -5.69
N ASP A 152 4.21 -6.81 -6.67
CA ASP A 152 4.60 -6.63 -8.08
C ASP A 152 4.00 -5.36 -8.73
N GLY A 153 3.15 -4.62 -8.01
CA GLY A 153 2.51 -3.42 -8.51
C GLY A 153 1.42 -3.67 -9.55
N ASN A 154 1.03 -4.93 -9.80
CA ASN A 154 -0.03 -5.21 -10.76
C ASN A 154 -1.37 -4.64 -10.27
N ILE A 155 -2.02 -3.89 -11.14
CA ILE A 155 -3.37 -3.35 -10.89
C ILE A 155 -4.35 -4.53 -10.81
N ILE A 156 -5.00 -4.67 -9.65
CA ILE A 156 -6.07 -5.64 -9.41
C ILE A 156 -7.38 -5.07 -9.94
N TRP A 157 -7.64 -3.80 -9.63
CA TRP A 157 -8.79 -3.06 -10.13
C TRP A 157 -8.51 -1.56 -10.19
N ASP A 158 -9.27 -0.90 -11.05
CA ASP A 158 -9.35 0.54 -11.24
C ASP A 158 -10.84 0.90 -11.26
N THR A 159 -11.27 1.77 -10.35
CA THR A 159 -12.66 2.21 -10.22
C THR A 159 -12.76 3.73 -10.42
N PRO A 160 -13.44 4.21 -11.47
CA PRO A 160 -13.76 5.62 -11.59
C PRO A 160 -14.86 5.99 -10.59
N THR A 161 -14.66 7.08 -9.85
CA THR A 161 -15.64 7.60 -8.88
C THR A 161 -16.69 8.51 -9.52
N GLY A 162 -16.43 9.00 -10.74
CA GLY A 162 -17.24 10.04 -11.39
C GLY A 162 -17.03 11.44 -10.82
N ASP A 163 -16.04 11.60 -9.93
CA ASP A 163 -15.62 12.87 -9.35
C ASP A 163 -14.14 13.14 -9.71
N THR A 164 -13.56 14.22 -9.18
CA THR A 164 -12.14 14.56 -9.33
C THR A 164 -11.59 15.04 -7.99
N GLN A 165 -10.28 15.29 -7.94
CA GLN A 165 -9.61 15.84 -6.78
C GLN A 165 -9.80 14.99 -5.52
N LEU A 166 -9.51 13.70 -5.65
CA LEU A 166 -9.38 12.79 -4.52
C LEU A 166 -8.09 13.15 -3.76
N ASN A 167 -8.21 14.14 -2.88
CA ASN A 167 -7.08 14.80 -2.21
C ASN A 167 -7.04 14.52 -0.70
N THR A 168 -7.82 13.56 -0.24
CA THR A 168 -7.83 13.08 1.14
C THR A 168 -7.07 11.76 1.24
N PRO A 169 -6.43 11.44 2.39
CA PRO A 169 -5.83 10.13 2.59
C PRO A 169 -6.82 9.01 2.30
N VAL A 170 -6.36 7.98 1.58
CA VAL A 170 -7.12 6.76 1.39
C VAL A 170 -7.20 6.04 2.74
N LYS A 171 -8.39 5.58 3.12
CA LYS A 171 -8.57 4.73 4.30
C LYS A 171 -8.96 3.33 3.89
N TYR A 172 -8.23 2.33 4.37
CA TYR A 172 -8.62 0.93 4.27
C TYR A 172 -9.12 0.43 5.63
N ALA A 173 -10.28 -0.20 5.64
CA ALA A 173 -10.91 -0.71 6.84
C ALA A 173 -11.89 -1.83 6.53
N ASP A 174 -11.72 -3.00 7.15
CA ASP A 174 -12.68 -4.10 7.08
C ASP A 174 -13.12 -4.42 5.64
N GLY A 175 -12.14 -4.60 4.75
CA GLY A 175 -12.38 -4.89 3.34
C GLY A 175 -12.92 -3.72 2.50
N LYS A 176 -13.04 -2.52 3.07
CA LYS A 176 -13.55 -1.32 2.38
C LYS A 176 -12.46 -0.27 2.22
N VAL A 177 -12.56 0.47 1.12
CA VAL A 177 -11.71 1.61 0.81
C VAL A 177 -12.58 2.88 0.84
N TYR A 178 -12.15 3.88 1.59
CA TYR A 178 -12.83 5.16 1.72
C TYR A 178 -11.93 6.26 1.15
N VAL A 179 -12.55 7.14 0.38
CA VAL A 179 -11.94 8.32 -0.22
C VAL A 179 -12.94 9.47 -0.09
N GLY A 180 -12.46 10.71 -0.10
CA GLY A 180 -13.29 11.89 -0.22
C GLY A 180 -12.85 12.73 -1.41
N SER A 181 -13.82 13.24 -2.17
CA SER A 181 -13.60 14.16 -3.28
C SER A 181 -13.69 15.62 -2.84
N TRP A 182 -13.13 16.52 -3.65
CA TRP A 182 -13.31 17.97 -3.47
C TRP A 182 -14.77 18.41 -3.53
N LEU A 183 -15.61 17.73 -4.34
CA LEU A 183 -17.03 18.05 -4.45
C LEU A 183 -17.88 17.53 -3.28
N GLY A 184 -17.24 16.88 -2.29
CA GLY A 184 -17.89 16.46 -1.05
C GLY A 184 -18.81 15.25 -1.22
N LYS A 185 -18.48 14.35 -2.13
CA LYS A 185 -19.22 13.12 -2.41
C LYS A 185 -18.43 11.88 -2.04
#